data_AF-A0A8T4NHM9-F1
#
_entry.id   AF-A0A8T4NHM9-F1
#
_cell.length_a   1.000
_cell.length_b   1.000
_cell.length_c   1.000
_cell.angle_alpha   90.00
_cell.angle_beta   90.00
_cell.angle_gamma   90.00
#
_symmetry.space_group_name_H-M   'P 1'
#
loop_
_entity.id
_entity.type
_entity.pdbx_description
1 polymer ?
#
loop_
_entity_poly.entity_id
_entity_poly.type
_entity_poly.pdbx_seq_one_letter_code
_entity_poly.pdbx_strand_id
1 'polypeptide(L)'
;MKLNIGCENEYKKGWVNLDVNKEVKADVYFDLSKLPDKKLPFKDSQFDEILCSHVLEHVDDVEGVMNEIYRIGGGRMQDLHSRPICLKSIRFIPIRPQTARI
;
A
#
# COMPACT_ATOMS: atom_id res chain seq x y z
N MET A 1 6.08 9.25 -5.51
CA MET A 1 4.60 9.42 -5.56
C MET A 1 3.95 8.78 -4.33
N LYS A 2 2.65 8.96 -4.10
CA LYS A 2 1.94 8.32 -2.96
C LYS A 2 0.83 7.39 -3.43
N LEU A 3 0.63 6.26 -2.76
CA LEU A 3 -0.38 5.24 -3.10
C LEU A 3 -1.30 4.97 -1.91
N ASN A 4 -2.60 4.93 -2.15
CA ASN A 4 -3.65 4.61 -1.19
C ASN A 4 -4.33 3.32 -1.64
N ILE A 5 -4.07 2.22 -0.94
CA ILE A 5 -4.60 0.88 -1.19
C ILE A 5 -5.79 0.64 -0.27
N GLY A 6 -6.95 0.27 -0.84
CA GLY A 6 -8.20 0.18 -0.10
C GLY A 6 -8.76 1.57 0.16
N CYS A 7 -9.02 2.29 -0.93
CA CYS A 7 -9.54 3.65 -0.89
C CYS A 7 -10.97 3.67 -0.33
N GLU A 8 -11.77 2.63 -0.58
CA GLU A 8 -13.21 2.61 -0.30
C GLU A 8 -13.85 3.96 -0.70
N ASN A 9 -14.49 4.67 0.23
CA ASN A 9 -15.08 6.00 -0.01
C ASN A 9 -14.13 7.18 0.29
N GLU A 10 -12.88 6.92 0.67
CA GLU A 10 -11.88 7.91 1.09
C GLU A 10 -10.89 8.28 -0.04
N TYR A 11 -11.40 8.84 -1.13
CA TYR A 11 -10.55 9.29 -2.25
C TYR A 11 -9.57 10.39 -1.80
N LYS A 12 -8.27 10.10 -1.83
CA LYS A 12 -7.22 11.04 -1.43
C LYS A 12 -6.67 11.78 -2.63
N LYS A 13 -6.95 13.08 -2.72
CA LYS A 13 -6.39 13.95 -3.78
C LYS A 13 -4.86 14.06 -3.63
N GLY A 14 -4.14 13.89 -4.74
CA GLY A 14 -2.66 13.89 -4.75
C GLY A 14 -2.03 12.53 -4.42
N TRP A 15 -2.87 11.51 -4.22
CA TRP A 15 -2.47 10.11 -4.10
C TRP A 15 -3.01 9.35 -5.30
N VAL A 16 -2.34 8.25 -5.66
CA VAL A 16 -2.92 7.23 -6.54
C VAL A 16 -3.81 6.37 -5.67
N ASN A 17 -5.09 6.29 -5.98
CA ASN A 17 -6.06 5.50 -5.22
C ASN A 17 -6.29 4.17 -5.94
N LEU A 18 -6.12 3.07 -5.20
CA LEU A 18 -6.32 1.71 -5.69
C LEU A 18 -7.42 1.04 -4.89
N ASP A 19 -8.38 0.44 -5.60
CA ASP A 19 -9.45 -0.34 -5.00
C ASP A 19 -9.83 -1.55 -5.87
N VAL A 20 -10.46 -2.56 -5.28
CA VAL A 20 -11.02 -3.69 -6.03
C VAL A 20 -12.44 -3.37 -6.50
N ASN A 21 -13.18 -2.59 -5.71
CA ASN A 21 -14.56 -2.26 -6.01
C ASN A 21 -14.62 -1.20 -7.12
N LYS A 22 -15.30 -1.53 -8.23
CA LYS A 22 -15.46 -0.62 -9.37
C LYS A 22 -16.53 0.46 -9.14
N GLU A 23 -17.34 0.33 -8.10
CA GLU A 23 -18.39 1.28 -7.75
C GLU A 23 -17.83 2.50 -7.01
N VAL A 24 -16.67 2.37 -6.36
CA VAL A 24 -15.99 3.49 -5.73
C VAL A 24 -15.13 4.24 -6.73
N LYS A 25 -14.86 5.52 -6.44
CA LYS A 25 -13.94 6.32 -7.25
C LYS A 25 -12.50 5.96 -6.90
N ALA A 26 -11.79 5.31 -7.83
CA ALA A 26 -10.37 5.00 -7.71
C ALA A 26 -9.63 5.32 -9.03
N ASP A 27 -8.32 5.52 -8.95
CA ASP A 27 -7.47 5.75 -10.12
C ASP A 27 -7.07 4.42 -10.78
N VAL A 28 -6.92 3.36 -9.98
CA VAL A 28 -6.56 2.02 -10.43
C VAL A 28 -7.50 1.00 -9.79
N TYR A 29 -8.07 0.12 -10.62
CA TYR A 29 -8.90 -0.97 -10.13
C TYR A 29 -8.13 -2.29 -10.19
N PHE A 30 -7.79 -2.85 -9.03
CA PHE A 30 -7.03 -4.08 -8.96
C PHE A 30 -7.44 -4.91 -7.73
N ASP A 31 -7.56 -6.21 -7.96
CA ASP A 31 -7.91 -7.19 -6.94
C ASP A 31 -6.64 -7.81 -6.35
N LEU A 32 -6.34 -7.47 -5.10
CA LEU A 32 -5.11 -7.89 -4.42
C LEU A 32 -5.11 -9.36 -4.04
N SER A 33 -6.28 -10.01 -3.99
CA SER A 33 -6.38 -11.46 -3.81
C SER A 33 -5.75 -12.27 -4.96
N LYS A 34 -5.47 -11.61 -6.10
CA LYS A 34 -4.78 -12.22 -7.25
C LYS A 34 -3.26 -12.19 -7.14
N LEU A 35 -2.72 -11.66 -6.05
CA LEU A 35 -1.30 -11.78 -5.75
C LEU A 35 -1.02 -13.18 -5.17
N PRO A 36 0.13 -13.79 -5.51
CA PRO A 36 1.24 -13.23 -6.29
C PRO A 36 1.14 -13.45 -7.82
N ASP A 37 0.16 -14.19 -8.33
CA ASP A 37 0.01 -14.54 -9.75
C ASP A 37 -0.03 -13.33 -10.69
N LYS A 38 -0.63 -12.22 -10.24
CA LYS A 38 -0.77 -10.99 -11.03
C LYS A 38 -0.11 -9.82 -10.32
N LYS A 39 0.94 -9.27 -10.93
CA LYS A 39 1.64 -8.08 -10.41
C LYS A 39 0.80 -6.82 -10.55
N LEU A 40 0.97 -5.92 -9.60
CA LEU A 40 0.44 -4.56 -9.69
C LEU A 40 1.06 -3.84 -10.90
N PRO A 41 0.27 -3.05 -11.66
CA PRO A 41 0.71 -2.35 -12.86
C PRO A 41 1.55 -1.10 -12.54
N PHE A 42 2.48 -1.22 -11.60
CA PHE A 42 3.36 -0.16 -11.12
C PHE A 42 4.81 -0.57 -11.25
N LYS A 43 5.67 0.42 -11.50
CA LYS A 43 7.11 0.23 -11.52
C LYS A 43 7.65 0.03 -10.10
N ASP A 44 8.78 -0.66 -10.02
CA ASP A 44 9.56 -0.83 -8.81
C ASP A 44 9.99 0.55 -8.28
N SER A 45 9.96 0.75 -6.96
CA SER A 45 10.32 2.02 -6.31
C SER A 45 9.60 3.26 -6.83
N GLN A 46 8.37 3.12 -7.35
CA GLN A 46 7.59 4.24 -7.88
C GLN A 46 6.95 5.11 -6.77
N PHE A 47 6.68 4.52 -5.60
CA PHE A 47 6.00 5.17 -4.50
C PHE A 47 6.94 5.41 -3.32
N ASP A 48 6.88 6.62 -2.78
CA ASP A 48 7.59 6.99 -1.56
C ASP A 48 6.76 6.60 -0.33
N GLU A 49 5.44 6.69 -0.43
CA GLU A 49 4.52 6.47 0.67
C GLU A 49 3.35 5.62 0.21
N ILE A 50 3.05 4.54 0.94
CA ILE A 50 1.94 3.64 0.65
C ILE A 50 1.08 3.55 1.91
N LEU A 51 -0.20 3.83 1.77
CA LEU A 51 -1.20 3.58 2.80
C LEU A 51 -1.98 2.35 2.38
N CYS A 52 -2.18 1.41 3.30
CA CYS A 52 -2.97 0.20 3.08
C CYS A 52 -3.99 0.08 4.20
N SER A 53 -5.27 0.24 3.88
CA SER A 53 -6.36 0.22 4.86
C SER A 53 -7.41 -0.83 4.48
N HIS A 54 -7.92 -1.55 5.46
CA HIS A 54 -9.03 -2.52 5.36
C HIS A 54 -8.81 -3.63 4.32
N VAL A 55 -7.56 -3.87 3.92
CA VAL A 55 -7.22 -4.79 2.82
C VAL A 55 -6.57 -6.06 3.34
N LEU A 56 -5.68 -5.96 4.34
CA LEU A 56 -4.88 -7.09 4.81
C LEU A 56 -5.72 -8.17 5.51
N GLU A 57 -6.91 -7.83 6.00
CA GLU A 57 -7.84 -8.78 6.62
C GLU A 57 -8.65 -9.59 5.60
N HIS A 58 -8.66 -9.18 4.33
CA HIS A 58 -9.45 -9.78 3.26
C HIS A 58 -8.60 -10.51 2.21
N VAL A 59 -7.28 -10.55 2.40
CA VAL A 59 -6.35 -11.25 1.51
C VAL A 59 -5.85 -12.52 2.18
N ASP A 60 -5.90 -13.63 1.45
CA ASP A 60 -5.36 -14.91 1.92
C ASP A 60 -3.83 -14.90 2.00
N ASP A 61 -3.16 -14.23 1.04
CA ASP A 61 -1.70 -14.14 0.96
C ASP A 61 -1.19 -12.74 1.36
N VAL A 62 -1.10 -12.52 2.67
CA VAL A 62 -0.51 -11.29 3.24
C VAL A 62 0.95 -11.13 2.82
N GLU A 63 1.72 -12.22 2.73
CA GLU A 63 3.15 -12.15 2.35
C GLU A 63 3.33 -11.70 0.89
N GLY A 64 2.51 -12.21 -0.03
CA GLY A 64 2.48 -11.78 -1.43
C GLY A 64 2.16 -10.29 -1.57
N VAL A 65 1.16 -9.80 -0.83
CA VAL A 65 0.81 -8.37 -0.80
C VAL A 65 1.95 -7.53 -0.24
N MET A 66 2.56 -7.96 0.87
CA MET A 66 3.68 -7.26 1.48
C MET A 66 4.88 -7.20 0.55
N ASN A 67 5.25 -8.31 -0.10
CA ASN A 67 6.34 -8.35 -1.08
C ASN A 67 6.11 -7.37 -2.24
N GLU A 68 4.87 -7.27 -2.72
CA GLU A 68 4.53 -6.35 -3.79
C GLU A 68 4.58 -4.89 -3.34
N ILE A 69 4.12 -4.59 -2.12
CA ILE A 69 4.28 -3.27 -1.48
C ILE A 69 5.76 -2.91 -1.35
N TYR A 70 6.60 -3.85 -0.90
CA TYR A 70 8.04 -3.67 -0.83
C TYR A 70 8.66 -3.41 -2.21
N ARG A 71 8.22 -4.11 -3.26
CA ARG A 71 8.72 -3.90 -4.63
C ARG A 71 8.40 -2.48 -5.12
N ILE A 72 7.14 -2.06 -5.03
CA ILE A 72 6.70 -0.76 -5.55
C ILE A 72 7.12 0.42 -4.66
N GLY A 73 7.36 0.15 -3.37
CA GLY A 73 7.90 1.09 -2.38
C GLY A 73 9.43 1.14 -2.31
N GLY A 74 10.11 0.30 -3.09
CA GLY A 74 11.56 0.32 -3.23
C GLY A 74 12.35 -0.18 -2.02
N GLY A 75 11.83 -1.19 -1.32
CA GLY A 75 12.54 -1.94 -0.28
C GLY A 75 12.82 -1.18 1.02
N ARG A 76 12.52 0.11 1.07
CA ARG A 76 12.84 0.99 2.20
C ARG A 76 11.57 1.41 2.91
N MET A 77 10.69 0.51 3.31
CA MET A 77 9.45 0.89 3.97
C MET A 77 9.42 0.39 5.41
N GLN A 78 9.09 1.26 6.35
CA GLN A 78 8.72 0.84 7.70
C GLN A 78 7.19 0.81 7.81
N ASP A 79 6.68 -0.29 8.36
CA ASP A 79 5.31 -0.38 8.82
C ASP A 79 5.13 0.52 10.04
N LEU A 80 4.25 1.52 9.92
CA LEU A 80 3.79 2.35 11.01
C LEU A 80 2.35 1.97 11.36
N HIS A 81 2.21 1.02 12.28
CA HIS A 81 0.93 0.72 12.93
C HIS A 81 0.47 1.94 13.72
N SER A 82 -0.51 2.66 13.18
CA SER A 82 -1.01 3.89 13.81
C SER A 82 -1.96 3.63 14.98
N ARG A 83 -2.37 2.36 15.24
CA ARG A 83 -3.20 1.96 16.40
C ARG A 83 -2.82 0.58 16.96
N PRO A 84 -2.66 0.41 18.29
CA PRO A 84 -2.15 -0.83 18.91
C PRO A 84 -3.03 -2.09 18.80
N ILE A 85 -4.20 -2.03 18.18
CA ILE A 85 -5.25 -3.07 18.31
C ILE A 85 -5.91 -3.45 16.97
N CYS A 86 -5.58 -2.79 15.86
CA CYS A 86 -6.27 -3.03 14.59
C CYS A 86 -5.31 -3.07 13.41
N LEU A 87 -5.16 -4.27 12.83
CA LEU A 87 -4.54 -4.54 11.52
C LEU A 87 -5.27 -3.86 10.35
N LYS A 88 -6.32 -3.09 10.66
CA LYS A 88 -7.19 -2.38 9.72
C LYS A 88 -6.48 -1.31 8.91
N SER A 89 -5.35 -0.75 9.33
CA SER A 89 -4.67 0.27 8.53
C SER A 89 -3.19 0.33 8.83
N ILE A 90 -2.39 0.02 7.82
CA ILE A 90 -0.94 0.10 7.85
C ILE A 90 -0.47 1.23 6.95
N ARG A 91 0.37 2.10 7.49
CA ARG A 91 1.04 3.13 6.72
C ARG A 91 2.51 2.76 6.54
N PHE A 92 2.91 2.59 5.30
CA PHE A 92 4.29 2.41 4.91
C PHE A 92 4.90 3.75 4.54
N ILE A 93 5.83 4.21 5.37
CA ILE A 93 6.63 5.40 5.09
C ILE A 93 8.03 4.96 4.69
N PRO A 94 8.72 5.72 3.82
CA PRO A 94 10.06 5.35 3.45
C PRO A 94 10.96 5.48 4.68
N ILE A 95 11.82 4.49 4.92
CA ILE A 95 12.87 4.54 5.94
C ILE A 95 13.73 5.73 5.54
N ARG A 96 13.54 6.84 6.26
CA ARG A 96 14.45 7.97 6.12
C ARG A 96 15.82 7.44 6.53
N PRO A 97 16.87 7.59 5.69
CA PRO A 97 18.21 7.41 6.22
C PRO A 97 18.28 8.33 7.43
N GLN A 98 18.49 7.77 8.63
CA GLN A 98 18.87 8.59 9.76
C GLN A 98 20.14 9.28 9.27
N THR A 99 20.06 10.59 9.00
CA THR A 99 21.26 11.39 8.88
C THR A 99 22.02 11.10 10.16
N ALA A 100 23.11 10.34 10.03
CA ALA A 100 24.04 10.11 11.11
C ALA A 100 24.36 11.51 11.63
N ARG A 101 23.88 11.81 12.84
CA ARG A 101 24.40 12.93 13.60
C ARG A 101 25.82 12.50 13.95
N ILE A 102 26.75 12.85 13.05
CA ILE A 102 28.16 13.03 13.38
C ILE A 102 28.30 14.14 14.41
#